data_AF-A0A8B8LLA1-F1
#
_entry.id   AF-A0A8B8LLA1-F1
#
_cell.length_a   1.000
_cell.length_b   1.000
_cell.length_c   1.000
_cell.angle_alpha   90.00
_cell.angle_beta   90.00
_cell.angle_gamma   90.00
#
_symmetry.space_group_name_H-M   'P 1'
#
loop_
_entity.id
_entity.type
_entity.pdbx_description
1 polymer ?
#
loop_
_entity_poly.entity_id
_entity_poly.type
_entity_poly.pdbx_seq_one_letter_code
_entity_poly.pdbx_strand_id
1 'polypeptide(L)'
;MCPTNDDSRSSTSADSSHWTSDAINGGSLRPVDLDSGTNGWASPPGDLFHLRSQTYFSKRQKSPAGDYLLSPAGMDWLKSTAKLDNVLARPDNRVAQAIRQAQAQGKSLKSFIFAVNLQVPGKEHHSAVFYFATDDPVPSGSLLGRFIEGDDSFRNQRFKLVNRIVKGPWIVKKAVGNYSACLLGKALTCNYHRGPNYFEIDVDIGSSAIANAILRLALGYVTSVSIDMGFVVEAQTEEELPERLIGAVRVCQMEMSSATVVDAPNAPRGNKVNHHNNLTGNED
;
A
#
# COMPACT_ATOMS: atom_id res chain seq x y z
N MET A 1 -35.15 20.61 33.67
CA MET A 1 -34.57 19.33 33.21
C MET A 1 -34.80 19.24 31.72
N CYS A 2 -33.77 19.48 30.92
CA CYS A 2 -33.80 19.36 29.47
C CYS A 2 -32.96 18.12 29.13
N PRO A 3 -33.46 17.13 28.36
CA PRO A 3 -32.63 16.04 27.91
C PRO A 3 -31.78 16.51 26.73
N THR A 4 -30.49 16.26 26.82
CA THR A 4 -29.49 16.45 25.76
C THR A 4 -29.68 15.39 24.67
N ASN A 5 -29.68 15.84 23.41
CA ASN A 5 -29.65 14.98 22.23
C ASN A 5 -28.38 14.10 22.23
N ASP A 6 -28.58 12.80 22.05
CA ASP A 6 -27.54 11.86 21.69
C ASP A 6 -27.22 12.02 20.20
N ASP A 7 -26.00 12.47 19.89
CA ASP A 7 -25.46 12.46 18.54
C ASP A 7 -25.16 11.01 18.12
N SER A 8 -26.03 10.49 17.25
CA SER A 8 -25.82 9.20 16.59
C SER A 8 -24.58 9.26 15.70
N ARG A 9 -23.45 8.75 16.19
CA ARG A 9 -22.31 8.38 15.35
C ARG A 9 -22.77 7.32 14.36
N SER A 10 -22.82 7.68 13.08
CA SER A 10 -23.04 6.73 12.00
C SER A 10 -21.84 5.79 11.93
N SER A 11 -21.96 4.61 12.52
CA SER A 11 -21.13 3.47 12.15
C SER A 11 -21.46 3.14 10.70
N THR A 12 -20.59 3.53 9.76
CA THR A 12 -20.62 3.03 8.38
C THR A 12 -20.45 1.52 8.42
N SER A 13 -21.58 0.80 8.43
CA SER A 13 -21.61 -0.61 8.11
C SER A 13 -21.04 -0.76 6.70
N ALA A 14 -19.85 -1.35 6.59
CA ALA A 14 -19.29 -1.74 5.31
C ALA A 14 -20.31 -2.67 4.64
N ASP A 15 -20.93 -2.18 3.57
CA ASP A 15 -21.84 -2.97 2.76
C ASP A 15 -21.04 -4.15 2.20
N SER A 16 -21.36 -5.36 2.64
CA SER A 16 -20.66 -6.58 2.24
C SER A 16 -20.73 -6.84 0.73
N SER A 17 -21.55 -6.09 0.00
CA SER A 17 -21.73 -6.13 -1.45
C SER A 17 -20.88 -5.13 -2.24
N HIS A 18 -20.03 -4.33 -1.58
CA HIS A 18 -19.14 -3.38 -2.26
C HIS A 18 -17.87 -4.07 -2.80
N TRP A 19 -17.35 -3.62 -3.95
CA TRP A 19 -16.17 -4.23 -4.60
C TRP A 19 -14.91 -4.19 -3.74
N THR A 20 -14.82 -3.22 -2.81
CA THR A 20 -13.71 -3.15 -1.85
C THR A 20 -13.76 -4.30 -0.86
N SER A 21 -14.91 -4.91 -0.58
CA SER A 21 -15.02 -6.12 0.24
C SER A 21 -14.29 -7.29 -0.41
N ASP A 22 -14.54 -7.54 -1.70
CA ASP A 22 -13.87 -8.59 -2.47
C ASP A 22 -12.36 -8.32 -2.56
N ALA A 23 -11.97 -7.05 -2.76
CA ALA A 23 -10.57 -6.65 -2.73
C ALA A 23 -9.95 -6.87 -1.33
N ILE A 24 -10.58 -6.47 -0.25
CA ILE A 24 -10.01 -6.59 1.09
C ILE A 24 -9.81 -8.06 1.48
N ASN A 25 -10.76 -8.93 1.11
CA ASN A 25 -10.77 -10.34 1.50
C ASN A 25 -9.99 -11.27 0.55
N GLY A 26 -9.71 -10.84 -0.69
CA GLY A 26 -8.97 -11.63 -1.67
C GLY A 26 -7.44 -11.54 -1.58
N GLY A 27 -6.90 -10.77 -0.63
CA GLY A 27 -5.47 -10.46 -0.50
C GLY A 27 -4.58 -11.57 0.02
N SER A 28 -3.29 -11.52 -0.35
CA SER A 28 -2.30 -12.45 0.20
C SER A 28 -2.02 -12.22 1.68
N LEU A 29 -2.21 -10.97 2.14
CA LEU A 29 -2.30 -10.64 3.55
C LEU A 29 -3.77 -10.37 3.91
N ARG A 30 -4.29 -11.11 4.88
CA ARG A 30 -5.65 -10.92 5.38
C ARG A 30 -5.75 -9.68 6.28
N PRO A 31 -6.92 -9.04 6.34
CA PRO A 31 -7.24 -8.09 7.40
C PRO A 31 -7.14 -8.76 8.77
N VAL A 32 -6.59 -8.05 9.75
CA VAL A 32 -6.47 -8.51 11.14
C VAL A 32 -6.88 -7.43 12.12
N ASP A 33 -7.12 -7.82 13.37
CA ASP A 33 -7.34 -6.89 14.46
C ASP A 33 -6.15 -5.91 14.61
N LEU A 34 -6.44 -4.65 14.89
CA LEU A 34 -5.45 -3.58 14.88
C LEU A 34 -4.37 -3.77 15.96
N ASP A 35 -4.76 -4.26 17.14
CA ASP A 35 -3.90 -4.28 18.33
C ASP A 35 -3.33 -5.67 18.61
N SER A 36 -4.07 -6.73 18.30
CA SER A 36 -3.71 -8.13 18.57
C SER A 36 -3.37 -8.94 17.32
N GLY A 37 -3.65 -8.41 16.12
CA GLY A 37 -3.45 -9.10 14.85
C GLY A 37 -2.00 -9.48 14.56
N THR A 38 -1.82 -10.57 13.82
CA THR A 38 -0.52 -11.07 13.33
C THR A 38 -0.65 -11.67 11.94
N ASN A 39 0.46 -11.68 11.20
CA ASN A 39 0.56 -12.17 9.82
C ASN A 39 -0.56 -11.64 8.90
N GLY A 40 -0.72 -10.32 8.88
CA GLY A 40 -1.77 -9.65 8.13
C GLY A 40 -1.62 -8.12 8.18
N TRP A 41 -2.66 -7.42 7.76
CA TRP A 41 -2.69 -5.97 7.76
C TRP A 41 -3.94 -5.40 8.43
N ALA A 42 -3.88 -4.15 8.88
CA ALA A 42 -5.02 -3.43 9.46
C ALA A 42 -5.03 -1.97 9.01
N SER A 43 -6.17 -1.28 9.18
CA SER A 43 -6.28 0.16 8.96
C SER A 43 -6.12 0.90 10.30
N PRO A 44 -4.95 1.50 10.59
CA PRO A 44 -4.79 2.30 11.81
C PRO A 44 -5.68 3.56 11.76
N PRO A 45 -5.95 4.23 12.89
CA PRO A 45 -6.48 5.59 12.90
C PRO A 45 -5.45 6.59 12.36
N GLY A 46 -5.89 7.54 11.53
CA GLY A 46 -5.00 8.55 10.94
C GLY A 46 -4.40 9.52 11.97
N ASP A 47 -5.06 9.73 13.11
CA ASP A 47 -4.56 10.56 14.20
C ASP A 47 -3.27 10.05 14.85
N LEU A 48 -2.91 8.79 14.60
CA LEU A 48 -1.61 8.24 15.00
C LEU A 48 -0.44 8.87 14.23
N PHE A 49 -0.70 9.52 13.09
CA PHE A 49 0.29 10.21 12.29
C PHE A 49 0.20 11.72 12.51
N HIS A 50 1.34 12.35 12.79
CA HIS A 50 1.42 13.80 12.96
C HIS A 50 2.01 14.44 11.71
N LEU A 51 1.19 15.21 10.98
CA LEU A 51 1.54 15.86 9.72
C LEU A 51 1.56 17.39 9.84
N ARG A 52 2.02 18.10 8.81
CA ARG A 52 2.09 19.57 8.82
C ARG A 52 0.68 20.16 9.04
N SER A 53 0.50 20.93 10.11
CA SER A 53 -0.78 21.60 10.40
C SER A 53 -0.98 22.82 9.50
N GLN A 54 -2.16 23.45 9.55
CA GLN A 54 -2.47 24.69 8.81
C GLN A 54 -1.43 25.80 9.00
N THR A 55 -0.76 25.84 10.16
CA THR A 55 0.22 26.90 10.50
C THR A 55 1.67 26.41 10.42
N TYR A 56 1.95 25.29 9.74
CA TYR A 56 3.28 24.70 9.76
C TYR A 56 4.38 25.61 9.21
N PHE A 57 4.15 26.37 8.13
CA PHE A 57 5.21 27.21 7.55
C PHE A 57 5.60 28.38 8.45
N SER A 58 4.68 28.90 9.27
CA SER A 58 4.95 29.96 10.22
C SER A 58 5.38 29.46 11.61
N LYS A 59 4.78 28.37 12.10
CA LYS A 59 4.96 27.89 13.49
C LYS A 59 5.69 26.55 13.62
N ARG A 60 5.96 25.86 12.51
CA ARG A 60 6.54 24.50 12.47
C ARG A 60 5.75 23.46 13.26
N GLN A 61 4.45 23.68 13.42
CA GLN A 61 3.57 22.81 14.20
C GLN A 61 3.00 21.67 13.36
N LYS A 62 3.03 20.46 13.92
CA LYS A 62 2.34 19.29 13.36
C LYS A 62 1.11 18.98 14.20
N SER A 63 0.10 18.41 13.57
CA SER A 63 -1.14 17.95 14.22
C SER A 63 -1.47 16.53 13.79
N PRO A 64 -2.29 15.79 14.56
CA PRO A 64 -2.92 14.56 14.09
C PRO A 64 -3.53 14.73 12.69
N ALA A 65 -3.38 13.73 11.83
CA ALA A 65 -3.73 13.84 10.42
C ALA A 65 -5.23 13.71 10.13
N GLY A 66 -6.03 13.13 11.04
CA GLY A 66 -7.44 12.84 10.81
C GLY A 66 -7.67 11.82 9.69
N ASP A 67 -8.81 11.97 9.01
CA ASP A 67 -9.27 11.03 7.99
C ASP A 67 -8.42 11.01 6.72
N TYR A 68 -8.30 9.81 6.15
CA TYR A 68 -7.61 9.56 4.89
C TYR A 68 -8.32 10.19 3.70
N LEU A 69 -7.55 10.53 2.66
CA LEU A 69 -8.10 10.92 1.36
C LEU A 69 -8.77 9.74 0.67
N LEU A 70 -8.20 8.54 0.82
CA LEU A 70 -8.64 7.29 0.20
C LEU A 70 -8.72 6.18 1.26
N SER A 71 -9.72 5.31 1.14
CA SER A 71 -9.92 4.18 2.04
C SER A 71 -8.96 3.03 1.70
N PRO A 72 -8.32 2.36 2.67
CA PRO A 72 -7.54 1.16 2.40
C PRO A 72 -8.40 0.07 1.75
N ALA A 73 -7.93 -0.47 0.63
CA ALA A 73 -8.64 -1.46 -0.19
C ALA A 73 -7.93 -2.82 -0.23
N GLY A 74 -6.76 -2.94 0.41
CA GLY A 74 -6.02 -4.19 0.48
C GLY A 74 -4.53 -3.97 0.66
N MET A 75 -3.84 -5.05 1.03
CA MET A 75 -2.39 -5.15 0.94
C MET A 75 -2.03 -6.52 0.38
N ASP A 76 -1.07 -6.55 -0.55
CA ASP A 76 -0.46 -7.78 -1.00
C ASP A 76 1.02 -7.84 -0.61
N TRP A 77 1.42 -9.01 -0.15
CA TRP A 77 2.80 -9.48 -0.19
C TRP A 77 2.95 -10.48 -1.33
N LEU A 78 3.67 -10.09 -2.38
CA LEU A 78 3.86 -10.87 -3.60
C LEU A 78 5.32 -11.30 -3.73
N LYS A 79 5.54 -12.42 -4.40
CA LYS A 79 6.87 -12.94 -4.73
C LYS A 79 6.91 -13.36 -6.19
N SER A 80 7.99 -13.02 -6.88
CA SER A 80 8.21 -13.36 -8.29
C SER A 80 9.68 -13.60 -8.61
N THR A 81 9.94 -14.20 -9.77
CA THR A 81 11.30 -14.45 -10.28
C THR A 81 11.95 -13.18 -10.85
N ALA A 82 11.18 -12.14 -11.13
CA ALA A 82 11.66 -10.83 -11.56
C ALA A 82 10.89 -9.71 -10.85
N LYS A 83 11.38 -8.49 -10.99
CA LYS A 83 10.71 -7.28 -10.52
C LYS A 83 9.31 -7.18 -11.15
N LEU A 84 8.30 -6.88 -10.34
CA LEU A 84 6.93 -6.64 -10.79
C LEU A 84 6.70 -5.13 -10.88
N ASP A 85 6.55 -4.63 -12.10
CA ASP A 85 6.17 -3.25 -12.36
C ASP A 85 4.68 -3.18 -12.77
N ASN A 86 4.03 -2.04 -12.45
CA ASN A 86 2.64 -1.73 -12.82
C ASN A 86 1.66 -2.88 -12.52
N VAL A 87 1.62 -3.33 -11.26
CA VAL A 87 0.88 -4.51 -10.84
C VAL A 87 -0.62 -4.38 -11.11
N LEU A 88 -1.21 -3.19 -11.05
CA LEU A 88 -2.63 -2.95 -11.33
C LEU A 88 -3.00 -3.16 -12.80
N ALA A 89 -2.08 -2.98 -13.74
CA ALA A 89 -2.31 -3.26 -15.16
C ALA A 89 -2.41 -4.76 -15.46
N ARG A 90 -1.95 -5.62 -14.54
CA ARG A 90 -1.91 -7.05 -14.80
C ARG A 90 -3.33 -7.63 -14.89
N PRO A 91 -3.57 -8.57 -15.82
CA PRO A 91 -4.87 -9.24 -15.94
C PRO A 91 -5.25 -10.00 -14.67
N ASP A 92 -4.27 -10.54 -13.95
CA ASP A 92 -4.42 -11.34 -12.72
C ASP A 92 -4.42 -10.50 -11.43
N ASN A 93 -4.35 -9.17 -11.51
CA ASN A 93 -4.45 -8.33 -10.32
C ASN A 93 -5.89 -8.34 -9.78
N ARG A 94 -6.06 -8.93 -8.59
CA ARG A 94 -7.35 -9.11 -7.91
C ARG A 94 -8.08 -7.81 -7.59
N VAL A 95 -7.39 -6.72 -7.21
CA VAL A 95 -8.03 -5.44 -6.85
C VAL A 95 -8.58 -4.79 -8.11
N ALA A 96 -7.77 -4.77 -9.17
CA ALA A 96 -8.18 -4.31 -10.48
C ALA A 96 -9.29 -5.20 -11.08
N GLN A 97 -9.30 -6.51 -10.82
CA GLN A 97 -10.40 -7.40 -11.22
C GLN A 97 -11.71 -7.09 -10.48
N ALA A 98 -11.67 -6.90 -9.16
CA ALA A 98 -12.85 -6.62 -8.34
C ALA A 98 -13.57 -5.35 -8.82
N ILE A 99 -12.84 -4.25 -9.03
CA ILE A 99 -13.42 -3.01 -9.57
C ILE A 99 -13.94 -3.21 -11.00
N ARG A 100 -13.22 -3.92 -11.88
CA ARG A 100 -13.68 -4.19 -13.26
C ARG A 100 -14.99 -4.98 -13.27
N GLN A 101 -15.13 -5.97 -12.38
CA GLN A 101 -16.36 -6.76 -12.26
C GLN A 101 -17.54 -5.91 -11.78
N ALA A 102 -17.34 -5.04 -10.78
CA ALA A 102 -18.37 -4.11 -10.34
C ALA A 102 -18.78 -3.14 -11.45
N GLN A 103 -17.81 -2.60 -12.19
CA GLN A 103 -18.04 -1.69 -13.31
C GLN A 103 -18.78 -2.36 -14.48
N ALA A 104 -18.47 -3.63 -14.78
CA ALA A 104 -19.21 -4.40 -15.77
C ALA A 104 -20.69 -4.62 -15.39
N GLN A 105 -21.03 -4.51 -14.10
CA GLN A 105 -22.40 -4.54 -13.59
C GLN A 105 -23.02 -3.14 -13.46
N GLY A 106 -22.37 -2.09 -13.94
CA GLY A 106 -22.84 -0.71 -13.83
C GLY A 106 -22.66 -0.07 -12.46
N LYS A 107 -21.88 -0.70 -11.56
CA LYS A 107 -21.58 -0.20 -10.20
C LYS A 107 -20.19 0.43 -10.14
N SER A 108 -19.95 1.34 -9.19
CA SER A 108 -18.60 1.84 -8.89
C SER A 108 -17.85 2.41 -10.12
N LEU A 109 -18.61 3.05 -11.03
CA LEU A 109 -18.11 3.55 -12.33
C LEU A 109 -17.09 4.69 -12.20
N LYS A 110 -17.14 5.41 -11.08
CA LYS A 110 -16.23 6.53 -10.77
C LYS A 110 -15.09 6.12 -9.85
N SER A 111 -15.09 4.87 -9.39
CA SER A 111 -14.12 4.43 -8.40
C SER A 111 -12.71 4.44 -8.96
N PHE A 112 -11.78 4.83 -8.12
CA PHE A 112 -10.38 5.05 -8.48
C PHE A 112 -9.46 4.36 -7.48
N ILE A 113 -8.40 3.71 -7.98
CA ILE A 113 -7.40 3.03 -7.15
C ILE A 113 -6.09 3.82 -7.14
N PHE A 114 -5.55 4.05 -5.96
CA PHE A 114 -4.18 4.50 -5.77
C PHE A 114 -3.36 3.37 -5.15
N ALA A 115 -2.28 2.96 -5.80
CA ALA A 115 -1.40 1.91 -5.30
C ALA A 115 0.02 2.40 -5.07
N VAL A 116 0.67 1.84 -4.05
CA VAL A 116 2.11 1.95 -3.84
C VAL A 116 2.69 0.54 -3.78
N ASN A 117 3.62 0.23 -4.68
CA ASN A 117 4.31 -1.04 -4.73
C ASN A 117 5.76 -0.84 -4.26
N LEU A 118 6.06 -1.25 -3.02
CA LEU A 118 7.44 -1.26 -2.53
C LEU A 118 8.14 -2.50 -3.06
N GLN A 119 9.05 -2.30 -4.02
CA GLN A 119 9.75 -3.35 -4.73
C GLN A 119 11.02 -3.71 -3.97
N VAL A 120 11.06 -4.93 -3.44
CA VAL A 120 12.13 -5.43 -2.58
C VAL A 120 13.09 -6.30 -3.40
N PRO A 121 14.35 -5.88 -3.56
CA PRO A 121 15.35 -6.69 -4.25
C PRO A 121 15.77 -7.88 -3.39
N GLY A 122 15.91 -9.05 -4.00
CA GLY A 122 16.34 -10.27 -3.33
C GLY A 122 16.73 -11.34 -4.35
N LYS A 123 17.13 -12.52 -3.87
CA LYS A 123 17.27 -13.71 -4.73
C LYS A 123 15.97 -14.00 -5.48
N GLU A 124 14.86 -13.76 -4.79
CA GLU A 124 13.53 -13.69 -5.36
C GLU A 124 13.01 -12.29 -5.07
N HIS A 125 12.35 -11.69 -6.06
CA HIS A 125 11.81 -10.34 -5.95
C HIS A 125 10.52 -10.40 -5.16
N HIS A 126 10.34 -9.46 -4.23
CA HIS A 126 9.09 -9.32 -3.50
C HIS A 126 8.50 -7.93 -3.72
N SER A 127 7.18 -7.85 -3.61
CA SER A 127 6.42 -6.61 -3.72
C SER A 127 5.46 -6.50 -2.55
N ALA A 128 5.61 -5.45 -1.74
CA ALA A 128 4.60 -5.03 -0.78
C ALA A 128 3.72 -3.98 -1.43
N VAL A 129 2.52 -4.38 -1.86
CA VAL A 129 1.59 -3.52 -2.58
C VAL A 129 0.50 -3.05 -1.65
N PHE A 130 0.34 -1.74 -1.51
CA PHE A 130 -0.67 -1.08 -0.70
C PHE A 130 -1.70 -0.49 -1.63
N TYR A 131 -2.97 -0.88 -1.48
CA TYR A 131 -4.06 -0.37 -2.31
C TYR A 131 -4.97 0.54 -1.49
N PHE A 132 -5.28 1.69 -2.04
CA PHE A 132 -6.25 2.64 -1.51
C PHE A 132 -7.27 2.99 -2.59
N ALA A 133 -8.49 3.28 -2.18
CA ALA A 133 -9.60 3.49 -3.11
C ALA A 133 -10.52 4.62 -2.67
N THR A 134 -11.24 5.17 -3.65
CA THR A 134 -12.35 6.10 -3.48
C THR A 134 -13.42 5.73 -4.49
N ASP A 135 -14.69 5.95 -4.17
CA ASP A 135 -15.79 5.83 -5.14
C ASP A 135 -16.09 7.16 -5.85
N ASP A 136 -15.59 8.26 -5.29
CA ASP A 136 -15.68 9.59 -5.88
C ASP A 136 -14.40 9.95 -6.65
N PRO A 137 -14.53 10.69 -7.77
CA PRO A 137 -13.37 11.19 -8.50
C PRO A 137 -12.48 12.06 -7.61
N VAL A 138 -11.16 11.86 -7.72
CA VAL A 138 -10.19 12.75 -7.06
C VAL A 138 -10.26 14.13 -7.71
N PRO A 139 -10.53 15.22 -6.95
CA PRO A 139 -10.63 16.55 -7.54
C PRO A 139 -9.28 17.00 -8.13
N SER A 140 -9.22 17.31 -9.43
CA SER A 140 -7.97 17.69 -10.13
C SER A 140 -7.24 18.88 -9.50
N GLY A 141 -7.97 19.86 -8.94
CA GLY A 141 -7.37 21.01 -8.25
C GLY A 141 -6.80 20.72 -6.86
N SER A 142 -7.16 19.59 -6.25
CA SER A 142 -6.61 19.17 -4.95
C SER A 142 -5.12 18.84 -5.07
N LEU A 143 -4.39 18.85 -3.94
CA LEU A 143 -2.97 18.46 -3.94
C LEU A 143 -2.77 17.02 -4.45
N LEU A 144 -3.65 16.09 -4.11
CA LEU A 144 -3.61 14.71 -4.61
C LEU A 144 -3.94 14.64 -6.11
N GLY A 145 -4.95 15.39 -6.57
CA GLY A 145 -5.29 15.48 -7.99
C GLY A 145 -4.13 15.99 -8.84
N ARG A 146 -3.53 17.12 -8.43
CA ARG A 146 -2.33 17.67 -9.07
C ARG A 146 -1.13 16.71 -9.04
N PHE A 147 -0.99 15.92 -7.97
CA PHE A 147 0.06 14.90 -7.89
C PHE A 147 -0.15 13.74 -8.87
N ILE A 148 -1.39 13.25 -9.00
CA ILE A 148 -1.74 12.18 -9.94
C ILE A 148 -1.57 12.67 -11.39
N GLU A 149 -2.01 13.89 -11.69
CA GLU A 149 -2.01 14.47 -13.04
C GLU A 149 -0.69 15.13 -13.45
N GLY A 150 0.15 15.51 -12.48
CA GLY A 150 1.38 16.26 -12.69
C GLY A 150 2.50 15.48 -13.37
N ASP A 151 3.69 16.04 -13.39
CA ASP A 151 4.89 15.39 -13.91
C ASP A 151 5.71 14.70 -12.79
N ASP A 152 6.73 13.93 -13.20
CA ASP A 152 7.58 13.21 -12.27
C ASP A 152 8.43 14.16 -11.42
N SER A 153 8.74 15.38 -11.87
CA SER A 153 9.43 16.37 -11.06
C SER A 153 8.59 16.77 -9.85
N PHE A 154 7.31 17.09 -10.08
CA PHE A 154 6.35 17.40 -9.03
C PHE A 154 6.16 16.22 -8.07
N ARG A 155 6.00 15.01 -8.61
CA ARG A 155 5.79 13.79 -7.82
C ARG A 155 7.01 13.44 -6.96
N ASN A 156 8.19 13.46 -7.55
CA ASN A 156 9.45 13.13 -6.87
C ASN A 156 9.75 14.08 -5.73
N GLN A 157 9.39 15.36 -5.88
CA GLN A 157 9.61 16.35 -4.82
C GLN A 157 8.67 16.21 -3.62
N ARG A 158 7.56 15.46 -3.74
CA ARG A 158 6.44 15.50 -2.79
C ARG A 158 6.00 14.14 -2.26
N PHE A 159 6.28 13.05 -2.95
CA PHE A 159 5.86 11.73 -2.47
C PHE A 159 6.60 11.35 -1.19
N LYS A 160 5.85 11.21 -0.09
CA LYS A 160 6.37 11.03 1.26
C LYS A 160 5.76 9.80 1.92
N LEU A 161 6.62 9.03 2.59
CA LEU A 161 6.24 7.96 3.52
C LEU A 161 6.42 8.46 4.95
N VAL A 162 5.43 8.21 5.80
CA VAL A 162 5.50 8.39 7.24
C VAL A 162 5.29 7.05 7.93
N ASN A 163 6.20 6.68 8.83
CA ASN A 163 6.20 5.39 9.49
C ASN A 163 6.18 5.53 11.01
N ARG A 164 5.51 4.60 11.67
CA ARG A 164 5.54 4.44 13.13
C ARG A 164 5.72 2.97 13.49
N ILE A 165 6.80 2.66 14.20
CA ILE A 165 7.01 1.31 14.75
C ILE A 165 6.13 1.13 15.98
N VAL A 166 5.14 0.27 15.86
CA VAL A 166 4.17 -0.06 16.91
C VAL A 166 4.77 -1.12 17.84
N LYS A 167 5.28 -2.20 17.23
CA LYS A 167 5.93 -3.32 17.91
C LYS A 167 7.24 -3.62 17.22
N GLY A 168 8.25 -4.01 17.99
CA GLY A 168 9.53 -4.44 17.44
C GLY A 168 10.70 -4.24 18.39
N PRO A 169 11.84 -4.91 18.14
CA PRO A 169 13.07 -4.72 18.90
C PRO A 169 13.54 -3.27 18.84
N TRP A 170 14.25 -2.82 19.89
CA TRP A 170 14.77 -1.45 19.97
C TRP A 170 15.65 -1.07 18.78
N ILE A 171 16.45 -2.01 18.25
CA ILE A 171 17.29 -1.78 17.07
C ILE A 171 16.47 -1.42 15.83
N VAL A 172 15.34 -2.09 15.61
CA VAL A 172 14.42 -1.79 14.50
C VAL A 172 13.74 -0.44 14.73
N LYS A 173 13.28 -0.18 15.97
CA LYS A 173 12.68 1.10 16.36
C LYS A 173 13.62 2.27 16.08
N LYS A 174 14.90 2.13 16.42
CA LYS A 174 15.92 3.16 16.19
C LYS A 174 16.21 3.34 14.70
N ALA A 175 16.43 2.24 13.97
CA ALA A 175 16.76 2.28 12.56
C ALA A 175 15.62 2.86 11.72
N VAL A 176 14.40 2.36 11.87
CA VAL A 176 13.23 2.87 11.13
C VAL A 176 12.76 4.22 11.67
N GLY A 177 12.85 4.45 12.99
CA GLY A 177 12.44 5.71 13.62
C GLY A 177 13.28 6.92 13.19
N ASN A 178 14.57 6.73 12.91
CA ASN A 178 15.42 7.75 12.30
C ASN A 178 14.91 8.18 10.90
N TYR A 179 14.09 7.35 10.26
CA TYR A 179 13.42 7.59 8.99
C TYR A 179 11.89 7.50 9.12
N SER A 180 11.38 7.98 10.26
CA SER A 180 9.93 8.07 10.55
C SER A 180 9.17 8.94 9.55
N ALA A 181 9.85 9.80 8.80
CA ALA A 181 9.34 10.43 7.59
C ALA A 181 10.43 10.48 6.52
N CYS A 182 10.10 10.09 5.29
CA CYS A 182 11.04 10.06 4.17
C CYS A 182 10.35 10.54 2.89
N LEU A 183 10.96 11.51 2.18
CA LEU A 183 10.56 11.88 0.82
C LEU A 183 11.03 10.79 -0.15
N LEU A 184 10.22 9.75 -0.34
CA LEU A 184 10.53 8.60 -1.18
C LEU A 184 10.92 9.02 -2.59
N GLY A 185 10.19 9.97 -3.17
CA GLY A 185 10.46 10.46 -4.54
C GLY A 185 11.83 11.14 -4.71
N LYS A 186 12.48 11.58 -3.63
CA LYS A 186 13.86 12.09 -3.66
C LYS A 186 14.89 11.04 -3.28
N ALA A 187 14.52 10.13 -2.38
CA ALA A 187 15.44 9.17 -1.79
C ALA A 187 15.59 7.89 -2.63
N LEU A 188 14.61 7.57 -3.46
CA LEU A 188 14.50 6.33 -4.22
C LEU A 188 14.03 6.62 -5.64
N THR A 189 14.35 5.69 -6.55
CA THR A 189 13.74 5.67 -7.88
C THR A 189 12.28 5.28 -7.76
N CYS A 190 11.39 6.17 -8.22
CA CYS A 190 9.96 5.94 -8.31
C CYS A 190 9.53 5.93 -9.77
N ASN A 191 8.81 4.90 -10.20
CA ASN A 191 8.15 4.87 -11.51
C ASN A 191 6.65 5.05 -11.31
N TYR A 192 6.03 5.88 -12.16
CA TYR A 192 4.64 6.28 -12.02
C TYR A 192 3.82 5.73 -13.17
N HIS A 193 2.76 4.99 -12.85
CA HIS A 193 1.88 4.36 -13.83
C HIS A 193 0.46 4.90 -13.67
N ARG A 194 -0.16 5.25 -14.78
CA ARG A 194 -1.54 5.77 -14.80
C ARG A 194 -2.37 4.99 -15.81
N GLY A 195 -3.49 4.46 -15.34
CA GLY A 195 -4.54 3.90 -16.18
C GLY A 195 -5.81 4.75 -16.11
N PRO A 196 -6.91 4.29 -16.75
CA PRO A 196 -8.18 5.01 -16.78
C PRO A 196 -8.79 5.26 -15.38
N ASN A 197 -8.63 4.30 -14.48
CA ASN A 197 -9.23 4.30 -13.13
C ASN A 197 -8.21 4.00 -12.03
N TYR A 198 -6.92 4.18 -12.31
CA TYR A 198 -5.90 3.99 -11.28
C TYR A 198 -4.63 4.82 -11.49
N PHE A 199 -3.90 4.98 -10.38
CA PHE A 199 -2.53 5.48 -10.35
C PHE A 199 -1.69 4.58 -9.44
N GLU A 200 -0.51 4.19 -9.90
CA GLU A 200 0.41 3.32 -9.17
C GLU A 200 1.80 3.94 -9.10
N ILE A 201 2.45 3.78 -7.96
CA ILE A 201 3.85 4.14 -7.75
C ILE A 201 4.65 2.89 -7.44
N ASP A 202 5.55 2.53 -8.35
CA ASP A 202 6.58 1.53 -8.12
C ASP A 202 7.78 2.19 -7.45
N VAL A 203 8.08 1.78 -6.21
CA VAL A 203 9.17 2.33 -5.41
C VAL A 203 10.29 1.29 -5.32
N ASP A 204 11.40 1.55 -6.01
CA ASP A 204 12.55 0.65 -6.02
C ASP A 204 13.40 0.84 -4.76
N ILE A 205 13.21 -0.03 -3.76
CA ILE A 205 14.00 0.01 -2.53
C ILE A 205 15.49 -0.27 -2.82
N GLY A 206 15.79 -1.05 -3.86
CA GLY A 206 17.16 -1.39 -4.27
C GLY A 206 17.96 -0.22 -4.81
N SER A 207 17.30 0.87 -5.21
CA SER A 207 17.96 2.09 -5.70
C SER A 207 18.74 2.86 -4.62
N SER A 208 18.58 2.52 -3.33
CA SER A 208 19.33 3.12 -2.23
C SER A 208 19.91 2.05 -1.30
N ALA A 209 21.23 2.07 -1.13
CA ALA A 209 21.92 1.18 -0.20
C ALA A 209 21.41 1.34 1.25
N ILE A 210 21.10 2.57 1.67
CA ILE A 210 20.58 2.87 3.01
C ILE A 210 19.19 2.29 3.18
N ALA A 211 18.28 2.53 2.23
CA ALA A 211 16.92 2.01 2.29
C ALA A 211 16.90 0.47 2.28
N ASN A 212 17.69 -0.15 1.40
CA ASN A 212 17.84 -1.59 1.34
C ASN A 212 18.40 -2.16 2.65
N ALA A 213 19.38 -1.51 3.28
CA ALA A 213 19.92 -1.94 4.58
C ALA A 213 18.86 -1.87 5.70
N ILE A 214 18.10 -0.78 5.78
CA ILE A 214 17.02 -0.62 6.77
C ILE A 214 15.92 -1.66 6.55
N LEU A 215 15.51 -1.88 5.29
CA LEU A 215 14.51 -2.86 4.96
C LEU A 215 14.98 -4.28 5.33
N ARG A 216 16.22 -4.66 4.99
CA ARG A 216 16.77 -5.97 5.36
C ARG A 216 16.81 -6.19 6.86
N LEU A 217 17.15 -5.16 7.63
CA LEU A 217 17.07 -5.20 9.08
C LEU A 217 15.63 -5.43 9.55
N ALA A 218 14.66 -4.67 9.04
CA ALA A 218 13.25 -4.84 9.39
C ALA A 218 12.73 -6.24 9.01
N LEU A 219 13.10 -6.74 7.83
CA LEU A 219 12.75 -8.08 7.35
C LEU A 219 13.35 -9.19 8.21
N GLY A 220 14.57 -9.00 8.73
CA GLY A 220 15.18 -9.93 9.69
C GLY A 220 14.41 -10.08 11.01
N TYR A 221 13.52 -9.13 11.31
CA TYR A 221 12.66 -9.13 12.50
C TYR A 221 11.17 -9.13 12.16
N VAL A 222 10.79 -9.41 10.91
CA VAL A 222 9.44 -9.14 10.38
C VAL A 222 8.32 -9.79 11.18
N THR A 223 8.53 -10.99 11.73
CA THR A 223 7.56 -11.72 12.56
C THR A 223 7.40 -11.15 13.98
N SER A 224 8.20 -10.15 14.35
CA SER A 224 8.16 -9.47 15.65
C SER A 224 7.88 -7.97 15.53
N VAL A 225 7.73 -7.48 14.29
CA VAL A 225 7.57 -6.06 13.98
C VAL A 225 6.14 -5.80 13.53
N SER A 226 5.56 -4.73 14.07
CA SER A 226 4.33 -4.14 13.56
C SER A 226 4.61 -2.68 13.22
N ILE A 227 4.32 -2.28 11.99
CA ILE A 227 4.64 -0.95 11.46
C ILE A 227 3.41 -0.32 10.84
N ASP A 228 3.10 0.90 11.29
CA ASP A 228 2.16 1.78 10.60
C ASP A 228 2.91 2.48 9.46
N MET A 229 2.39 2.37 8.24
CA MET A 229 2.93 2.98 7.02
C MET A 229 1.87 3.88 6.39
N GLY A 230 2.11 5.19 6.36
CA GLY A 230 1.21 6.18 5.79
C GLY A 230 1.85 6.92 4.61
N PHE A 231 1.08 7.15 3.55
CA PHE A 231 1.54 7.84 2.35
C PHE A 231 0.95 9.24 2.28
N VAL A 232 1.76 10.22 1.90
CA VAL A 232 1.42 11.66 1.92
C VAL A 232 1.97 12.32 0.66
N VAL A 233 1.21 13.24 0.08
CA VAL A 233 1.78 14.26 -0.82
C VAL A 233 2.21 15.44 0.04
N GLU A 234 3.51 15.69 0.14
CA GLU A 234 4.05 16.76 0.98
C GLU A 234 3.59 18.14 0.47
N ALA A 235 2.97 18.91 1.38
CA ALA A 235 2.61 20.30 1.13
C ALA A 235 3.86 21.17 1.14
N GLN A 236 3.99 22.11 0.20
CA GLN A 236 5.12 23.04 0.07
C GLN A 236 4.67 24.51 0.12
N THR A 237 3.36 24.80 0.03
CA THR A 237 2.76 26.14 0.17
C THR A 237 1.66 26.16 1.23
N GLU A 238 1.27 27.34 1.73
CA GLU A 238 0.22 27.46 2.76
C GLU A 238 -1.16 26.99 2.29
N GLU A 239 -1.47 27.19 1.02
CA GLU A 239 -2.73 26.74 0.37
C GLU A 239 -2.84 25.21 0.31
N GLU A 240 -1.73 24.50 0.45
CA GLU A 240 -1.66 23.05 0.46
C GLU A 240 -1.80 22.45 1.86
N LEU A 241 -1.92 23.29 2.90
CA LEU A 241 -2.09 22.87 4.29
C LEU A 241 -3.57 22.86 4.71
N PRO A 242 -3.95 21.98 5.67
CA PRO A 242 -3.10 21.00 6.34
C PRO A 242 -2.74 19.82 5.44
N GLU A 243 -1.60 19.17 5.72
CA GLU A 243 -1.27 17.92 5.06
C GLU A 243 -2.26 16.82 5.45
N ARG A 244 -2.65 16.00 4.47
CA ARG A 244 -3.53 14.84 4.68
C ARG A 244 -2.87 13.55 4.20
N LEU A 245 -3.17 12.45 4.89
CA LEU A 245 -2.79 11.11 4.46
C LEU A 245 -3.57 10.75 3.19
N ILE A 246 -2.86 10.25 2.17
CA ILE A 246 -3.48 9.53 1.05
C ILE A 246 -4.23 8.33 1.62
N GLY A 247 -3.51 7.54 2.41
CA GLY A 247 -4.02 6.42 3.19
C GLY A 247 -2.89 5.81 4.02
N ALA A 248 -3.23 4.90 4.92
CA ALA A 248 -2.24 4.19 5.72
C ALA A 248 -2.65 2.73 5.99
N VAL A 249 -1.65 1.90 6.23
CA VAL A 249 -1.79 0.48 6.55
C VAL A 249 -0.86 0.14 7.70
N ARG A 250 -1.34 -0.67 8.65
CA ARG A 250 -0.50 -1.37 9.63
C ARG A 250 -0.14 -2.72 9.07
N VAL A 251 1.14 -3.03 8.97
CA VAL A 251 1.64 -4.38 8.67
C VAL A 251 1.95 -5.07 10.00
N CYS A 252 1.29 -6.19 10.27
CA CYS A 252 1.38 -6.90 11.56
C CYS A 252 2.17 -8.20 11.41
N GLN A 253 3.37 -8.26 12.00
CA GLN A 253 4.16 -9.49 12.18
C GLN A 253 4.12 -10.43 10.97
N MET A 254 4.36 -9.88 9.78
CA MET A 254 4.21 -10.61 8.52
C MET A 254 5.18 -11.79 8.46
N GLU A 255 4.72 -12.94 7.97
CA GLU A 255 5.61 -14.06 7.66
C GLU A 255 6.08 -13.97 6.21
N MET A 256 7.38 -14.21 5.97
CA MET A 256 7.92 -14.18 4.61
C MET A 256 7.28 -15.23 3.68
N SER A 257 6.84 -16.37 4.25
CA SER A 257 6.15 -17.45 3.55
C SER A 257 4.72 -17.12 3.12
N SER A 258 4.12 -16.04 3.63
CA SER A 258 2.79 -15.58 3.20
C SER A 258 2.79 -14.96 1.80
N ALA A 259 3.96 -14.81 1.16
CA ALA A 259 4.06 -14.22 -0.16
C ALA A 259 3.31 -15.07 -1.19
N THR A 260 2.37 -14.46 -1.91
CA THR A 260 1.73 -15.12 -3.04
C THR A 260 2.67 -15.11 -4.24
N VAL A 261 2.88 -16.27 -4.85
CA VAL A 261 3.72 -16.41 -6.03
C VAL A 261 2.97 -15.87 -7.24
N VAL A 262 3.61 -14.95 -7.95
CA VAL A 262 3.08 -14.32 -9.16
C VAL A 262 4.09 -14.48 -10.29
N ASP A 263 3.60 -14.88 -11.45
CA ASP A 263 4.45 -15.05 -12.62
C ASP A 263 5.03 -13.70 -13.08
N ALA A 264 6.34 -13.67 -13.28
CA ALA A 264 7.02 -12.51 -13.85
C ALA A 264 6.56 -12.31 -15.31
N PRO A 265 6.35 -11.06 -15.75
CA PRO A 265 6.12 -10.80 -17.17
C PRO A 265 7.33 -11.32 -17.97
N ASN A 266 7.07 -12.24 -18.90
CA ASN A 266 8.04 -12.94 -19.75
C ASN A 266 8.87 -14.08 -19.11
N ALA A 267 8.47 -14.64 -17.97
CA ALA A 267 9.05 -15.92 -17.56
C ALA A 267 8.73 -17.00 -18.61
N PRO A 268 9.72 -17.72 -19.17
CA PRO A 268 9.43 -18.87 -20.02
C PRO A 268 8.60 -19.85 -19.19
N ARG A 269 7.37 -20.14 -19.62
CA ARG A 269 6.53 -21.17 -19.01
C ARG A 269 7.32 -22.46 -19.03
N GLY A 270 7.86 -22.88 -17.89
CA GLY A 270 8.56 -24.14 -17.76
C GLY A 270 7.63 -25.25 -18.21
N ASN A 271 8.04 -26.02 -19.22
CA ASN A 271 7.28 -27.19 -19.66
C ASN A 271 7.05 -28.09 -18.44
N LYS A 272 5.79 -28.31 -18.07
CA LYS A 272 5.42 -29.40 -17.17
C LYS A 272 5.79 -30.70 -17.87
N VAL A 273 6.90 -31.31 -17.46
CA VAL A 273 7.25 -32.67 -17.88
C VAL A 273 6.29 -33.61 -17.16
N ASN A 274 5.24 -34.04 -17.86
CA ASN A 274 4.41 -35.15 -17.40
C ASN A 274 5.25 -36.41 -17.47
N HIS A 275 5.70 -36.93 -16.31
CA HIS A 275 6.18 -38.29 -16.21
C HIS A 275 5.00 -39.25 -16.43
N HIS A 276 4.80 -39.70 -17.66
CA HIS A 276 4.10 -40.96 -17.91
C HIS A 276 5.11 -42.10 -17.73
N ASN A 277 4.97 -42.83 -16.63
CA ASN A 277 5.61 -44.13 -16.46
C ASN A 277 4.90 -45.13 -17.38
N ASN A 278 5.52 -45.45 -18.52
CA ASN A 278 5.22 -46.68 -19.24
C ASN A 278 6.15 -47.79 -18.73
N LEU A 279 5.64 -48.60 -17.80
CA LEU A 279 6.15 -49.95 -17.57
C LEU A 279 5.46 -50.87 -18.59
N THR A 280 6.14 -51.14 -19.69
CA THR A 280 5.85 -52.31 -20.53
C THR A 280 6.86 -53.39 -20.19
N GLY A 281 6.35 -54.51 -19.70
CA GLY A 281 7.13 -55.71 -19.43
C GLY A 281 7.66 -56.33 -20.72
N ASN A 282 8.81 -56.99 -20.59
CA ASN A 282 9.24 -58.01 -21.51
C ASN A 282 9.29 -59.33 -20.74
N GLU A 283 8.38 -60.23 -21.12
CA GLU A 283 8.63 -61.67 -21.08
C GLU A 283 9.56 -61.99 -22.26
N ASP A 284 10.69 -62.62 -21.95
CA ASP A 284 11.28 -63.81 -22.60
C ASP A 284 12.72 -64.03 -22.09
#